data_AF-A0A0C9UZX5-F1
#
_entry.id   AF-A0A0C9UZX5-F1
#
_cell.length_a   1.000
_cell.length_b   1.000
_cell.length_c   1.000
_cell.angle_alpha   90.00
_cell.angle_beta   90.00
_cell.angle_gamma   90.00
#
_symmetry.space_group_name_H-M   'P 1'
#
loop_
_entity.id
_entity.type
_entity.pdbx_description
1 polymer ?
#
loop_
_entity_poly.entity_id
_entity_poly.type
_entity_poly.pdbx_seq_one_letter_code
_entity_poly.pdbx_strand_id
1 'polypeptide(L)'
;MPALAPKAHLEGFTLPAGLKLPTIKSTRKDAAFVPTLLANNGVKNANVGMLNPKAHEKSERLPGPLIYNTMVPNFFKCSYFTRVEDIPDDLLETAIWALGMFARAWDEATEQDLRAIGHLIPGNRHETAKYLALSNTRRKFARHLLYVHNYKINRSADAIPYLRAMVENEKSRIPKAWLINPILWGMYGEALARDGSDDKEVQKMLELALQAPGTQLPVDIAVCVRVFLARVLPRLSLDTRPVEHENWVIKWFRKSPTLMEDTAMRNLLMPEEDYNDAILEQLEGEEWLASRKTTFKADNNATKICRQCETRSIQKPLLKDSRCKHIYYCVRIGQLIRKAAKTFNDKALIHALGLHRDPNRSRIYIVFKRTKYAPEASKDFRYKFHIDEMGVYKISDVMPEIESILRLRPGEGREHMDGLFEDVRRIETAQK
;
A
#
# COMPACT_ATOMS: atom_id res chain seq x y z
N MET A 1 -14.74 2.68 24.77
CA MET A 1 -15.43 1.89 23.73
C MET A 1 -14.98 0.44 23.85
N PRO A 2 -15.87 -0.56 23.67
CA PRO A 2 -15.43 -1.95 23.65
C PRO A 2 -14.37 -2.14 22.55
N ALA A 3 -13.29 -2.85 22.86
CA ALA A 3 -12.25 -3.15 21.88
C ALA A 3 -12.90 -3.90 20.71
N LEU A 4 -12.79 -3.32 19.51
CA LEU A 4 -13.29 -3.96 18.29
C LEU A 4 -12.58 -5.31 18.12
N ALA A 5 -13.32 -6.33 17.68
CA ALA A 5 -12.73 -7.62 17.39
C ALA A 5 -11.66 -7.45 16.29
N PRO A 6 -10.47 -8.07 16.45
CA PRO A 6 -9.40 -7.95 15.46
C PRO A 6 -9.86 -8.39 14.07
N LYS A 7 -9.48 -7.63 13.04
CA LYS A 7 -9.85 -7.95 11.66
C LYS A 7 -8.70 -8.68 10.96
N ALA A 8 -9.05 -9.76 10.26
CA ALA A 8 -8.11 -10.47 9.40
C ALA A 8 -7.66 -9.55 8.25
N HIS A 9 -6.36 -9.33 8.13
CA HIS A 9 -5.74 -8.46 7.14
C HIS A 9 -4.34 -8.97 6.79
N LEU A 10 -4.02 -8.96 5.50
CA LEU A 10 -2.67 -9.18 4.99
C LEU A 10 -2.45 -8.26 3.79
N GLU A 11 -1.35 -7.53 3.80
CA GLU A 11 -1.13 -6.44 2.84
C GLU A 11 -0.95 -6.98 1.42
N GLY A 12 -1.80 -6.52 0.49
CA GLY A 12 -1.77 -6.98 -0.90
C GLY A 12 -2.38 -8.37 -1.15
N PHE A 13 -3.08 -8.95 -0.17
CA PHE A 13 -3.73 -10.26 -0.29
C PHE A 13 -5.22 -10.21 0.02
N THR A 14 -6.01 -10.89 -0.81
CA THR A 14 -7.37 -11.25 -0.45
C THR A 14 -7.33 -12.52 0.38
N LEU A 15 -7.63 -12.41 1.67
CA LEU A 15 -7.69 -13.56 2.55
C LEU A 15 -8.95 -14.40 2.25
N PRO A 16 -8.91 -15.73 2.42
CA PRO A 16 -10.09 -16.56 2.25
C PRO A 16 -11.23 -16.10 3.16
N ALA A 17 -12.46 -16.04 2.64
CA ALA A 17 -13.64 -15.58 3.39
C ALA A 17 -13.89 -16.36 4.70
N GLY A 18 -13.42 -17.61 4.78
CA GLY A 18 -13.52 -18.46 5.98
C GLY A 18 -12.35 -18.35 6.96
N LEU A 19 -11.37 -17.47 6.74
CA LEU A 19 -10.22 -17.35 7.64
C LEU A 19 -10.65 -16.76 8.99
N LYS A 20 -10.75 -17.63 10.00
CA LYS A 20 -11.02 -17.23 11.38
C LYS A 20 -9.72 -16.91 12.11
N LEU A 21 -9.62 -15.69 12.65
CA LEU A 21 -8.56 -15.34 13.60
C LEU A 21 -8.83 -16.03 14.95
N PRO A 22 -7.78 -16.37 15.71
CA PRO A 22 -7.94 -16.81 17.08
C PRO A 22 -8.60 -15.73 17.94
N THR A 23 -9.32 -16.14 18.98
CA THR A 23 -9.91 -15.18 19.93
C THR A 23 -8.81 -14.46 20.71
N ILE A 24 -9.05 -13.21 21.12
CA ILE A 24 -8.11 -12.47 21.97
C ILE A 24 -7.79 -13.24 23.27
N LYS A 25 -8.76 -13.97 23.84
CA LYS A 25 -8.54 -14.81 25.03
C LYS A 25 -7.52 -15.92 24.76
N SER A 26 -7.63 -16.63 23.64
CA SER A 26 -6.64 -17.65 23.24
C SER A 26 -5.28 -17.03 22.93
N THR A 27 -5.25 -15.87 22.27
CA THR A 27 -4.01 -15.15 21.97
C THR A 27 -3.29 -14.72 23.25
N ARG A 28 -3.99 -14.20 24.26
CA ARG A 28 -3.42 -13.85 25.59
C ARG A 28 -2.89 -15.07 26.33
N LYS A 29 -3.58 -16.22 26.23
CA LYS A 29 -3.10 -17.47 26.84
C LYS A 29 -1.76 -17.89 26.25
N ASP A 30 -1.64 -17.88 24.92
CA ASP A 30 -0.38 -18.18 24.23
C ASP A 30 0.70 -17.15 24.59
N ALA A 31 0.37 -15.85 24.62
CA ALA A 31 1.32 -14.78 24.99
C ALA A 31 1.87 -14.94 26.41
N ALA A 32 1.01 -15.27 27.37
CA ALA A 32 1.40 -15.51 28.77
C ALA A 32 2.34 -16.72 28.94
N PHE A 33 2.36 -17.63 27.97
CA PHE A 33 3.26 -18.79 27.97
C PHE A 33 4.66 -18.47 27.41
N VAL A 34 4.79 -17.38 26.63
CA VAL A 34 6.07 -17.00 25.99
C VAL A 34 7.22 -16.81 27.00
N PRO A 35 7.05 -16.12 28.15
CA PRO A 35 8.13 -16.00 29.14
C PRO A 35 8.64 -17.35 29.65
N THR A 36 7.74 -18.31 29.90
CA THR A 36 8.11 -19.68 30.30
C THR A 36 8.89 -20.40 29.19
N LEU A 37 8.49 -20.21 27.92
CA LEU A 37 9.23 -20.76 26.79
C LEU A 37 10.65 -20.17 26.69
N LEU A 38 10.78 -18.86 26.86
CA LEU A 38 12.09 -18.18 26.80
C LEU A 38 13.00 -18.57 27.98
N ALA A 39 12.45 -18.68 29.20
CA ALA A 39 13.21 -19.03 30.41
C ALA A 39 13.82 -20.44 30.37
N ASN A 40 13.16 -21.39 29.69
CA ASN A 40 13.63 -22.77 29.58
C ASN A 40 14.74 -22.97 28.53
N ASN A 41 15.51 -21.91 28.21
CA ASN A 41 16.47 -21.85 27.09
C ASN A 41 15.82 -22.25 25.74
N GLY A 42 14.53 -21.95 25.62
CA GLY A 42 13.72 -22.31 24.47
C GLY A 42 13.77 -23.81 24.16
N VAL A 43 13.95 -24.06 22.88
CA VAL A 43 13.86 -25.36 22.21
C VAL A 43 14.77 -26.43 22.82
N LYS A 44 15.87 -26.07 23.51
CA LYS A 44 16.91 -27.02 23.96
C LYS A 44 16.37 -28.14 24.84
N ASN A 45 15.38 -27.86 25.68
CA ASN A 45 14.77 -28.82 26.60
C ASN A 45 13.39 -29.32 26.16
N ALA A 46 12.83 -28.74 25.10
CA ALA A 46 11.64 -29.26 24.47
C ALA A 46 12.03 -30.55 23.73
N ASN A 47 12.01 -31.69 24.45
CA ASN A 47 11.94 -33.06 23.90
C ASN A 47 10.65 -33.28 23.09
N VAL A 48 10.04 -32.22 22.59
CA VAL A 48 8.95 -32.25 21.65
C VAL A 48 9.58 -32.68 20.33
N GLY A 49 9.67 -34.00 20.15
CA GLY A 49 10.09 -34.68 18.94
C GLY A 49 9.13 -34.41 17.78
N MET A 50 8.95 -33.14 17.42
CA MET A 50 8.47 -32.75 16.10
C MET A 50 9.58 -33.06 15.11
N LEU A 51 9.76 -34.36 14.89
CA LEU A 51 10.57 -34.89 13.82
C LEU A 51 9.83 -34.61 12.52
N ASN A 52 10.55 -34.12 11.52
CA ASN A 52 10.02 -34.04 10.18
C ASN A 52 9.63 -35.46 9.76
N PRO A 53 8.32 -35.79 9.61
CA PRO A 53 7.88 -37.18 9.43
C PRO A 53 8.36 -37.77 8.10
N LYS A 54 8.96 -36.95 7.21
CA LYS A 54 9.53 -37.36 5.93
C LYS A 54 11.06 -37.48 5.94
N ALA A 55 11.75 -37.01 6.98
CA ALA A 55 13.20 -37.15 7.09
C ALA A 55 13.54 -38.52 7.69
N HIS A 56 13.41 -39.57 6.88
CA HIS A 56 13.50 -40.97 7.32
C HIS A 56 14.89 -41.44 7.79
N GLU A 57 15.94 -40.63 7.67
CA GLU A 57 17.31 -41.11 7.95
C GLU A 57 18.10 -40.28 8.96
N LYS A 58 17.72 -39.03 9.23
CA LYS A 58 18.30 -38.21 10.30
C LYS A 58 17.22 -37.31 10.87
N SER A 59 16.94 -37.46 12.15
CA SER A 59 16.06 -36.58 12.94
C SER A 59 16.65 -35.17 13.01
N GLU A 60 16.57 -34.42 11.92
CA GLU A 60 16.94 -33.01 11.92
C GLU A 60 15.90 -32.23 12.71
N ARG A 61 16.42 -31.51 13.68
CA ARG A 61 15.63 -30.73 14.62
C ARG A 61 15.15 -29.46 13.93
N LEU A 62 13.85 -29.19 13.98
CA LEU A 62 13.28 -27.96 13.42
C LEU A 62 14.02 -26.73 13.98
N PRO A 63 14.26 -25.70 13.14
CA PRO A 63 14.79 -24.42 13.59
C PRO A 63 13.99 -23.84 14.76
N GLY A 64 14.70 -23.18 15.67
CA GLY A 64 14.12 -22.64 16.89
C GLY A 64 12.86 -21.78 16.66
N PRO A 65 12.85 -20.88 15.67
CA PRO A 65 11.67 -20.07 15.38
C PRO A 65 10.43 -20.86 14.93
N LEU A 66 10.58 -21.99 14.23
CA LEU A 66 9.45 -22.84 13.86
C LEU A 66 8.85 -23.54 15.08
N ILE A 67 9.69 -23.90 16.05
CA ILE A 67 9.21 -24.56 17.28
C ILE A 67 8.41 -23.58 18.14
N TYR A 68 8.81 -22.30 18.23
CA TYR A 68 7.96 -21.30 18.89
C TYR A 68 6.61 -21.16 18.19
N ASN A 69 6.59 -21.16 16.85
CA ASN A 69 5.36 -21.08 16.08
C ASN A 69 4.40 -22.25 16.37
N THR A 70 4.92 -23.47 16.49
CA THR A 70 4.10 -24.64 16.82
C THR A 70 3.64 -24.67 18.26
N MET A 71 4.39 -24.08 19.20
CA MET A 71 4.04 -24.04 20.63
C MET A 71 3.02 -22.94 20.98
N VAL A 72 3.00 -21.83 20.26
CA VAL A 72 2.06 -20.70 20.46
C VAL A 72 1.37 -20.28 19.15
N PRO A 73 0.67 -21.21 18.47
CA PRO A 73 0.18 -21.01 17.10
C PRO A 73 -0.92 -19.96 17.02
N ASN A 74 -1.74 -19.79 18.06
CA ASN A 74 -2.78 -18.75 18.06
C ASN A 74 -2.16 -17.36 18.13
N PHE A 75 -1.07 -17.24 18.88
CA PHE A 75 -0.35 -15.97 18.95
C PHE A 75 0.30 -15.62 17.62
N PHE A 76 1.09 -16.51 17.02
CA PHE A 76 1.70 -16.28 15.69
C PHE A 76 0.67 -15.95 14.61
N LYS A 77 -0.45 -16.69 14.57
CA LYS A 77 -1.54 -16.43 13.61
C LYS A 77 -2.15 -15.04 13.82
N CYS A 78 -2.41 -14.63 15.07
CA CYS A 78 -2.90 -13.29 15.38
C CYS A 78 -1.86 -12.22 15.00
N SER A 79 -0.61 -12.38 15.44
CA SER A 79 0.47 -11.44 15.14
C SER A 79 0.75 -11.28 13.65
N TYR A 80 0.50 -12.30 12.82
CA TYR A 80 0.69 -12.20 11.36
C TYR A 80 -0.55 -11.65 10.62
N PHE A 81 -1.75 -12.14 10.93
CA PHE A 81 -2.97 -11.84 10.16
C PHE A 81 -3.87 -10.73 10.73
N THR A 82 -3.53 -10.09 11.85
CA THR A 82 -4.32 -8.96 12.39
C THR A 82 -3.84 -7.62 11.81
N ARG A 83 -4.63 -6.54 11.80
CA ARG A 83 -4.07 -5.21 11.48
C ARG A 83 -3.12 -4.73 12.58
N VAL A 84 -2.18 -3.84 12.26
CA VAL A 84 -1.23 -3.34 13.26
C VAL A 84 -1.98 -2.60 14.37
N GLU A 85 -3.05 -1.90 13.98
CA GLU A 85 -3.93 -1.09 14.83
C GLU A 85 -4.93 -1.90 15.67
N ASP A 86 -5.14 -3.17 15.30
CA ASP A 86 -6.07 -4.05 15.99
C ASP A 86 -5.36 -4.93 17.05
N ILE A 87 -4.03 -4.82 17.21
CA ILE A 87 -3.28 -5.54 18.25
C ILE A 87 -3.42 -4.77 19.57
N PRO A 88 -3.97 -5.39 20.63
CA PRO A 88 -4.03 -4.77 21.95
C PRO A 88 -2.64 -4.38 22.48
N ASP A 89 -2.55 -3.24 23.17
CA ASP A 89 -1.29 -2.74 23.75
C ASP A 89 -0.61 -3.78 24.64
N ASP A 90 -1.37 -4.57 25.42
CA ASP A 90 -0.84 -5.62 26.29
C ASP A 90 -0.17 -6.79 25.53
N LEU A 91 -0.42 -6.91 24.23
CA LEU A 91 0.12 -7.97 23.37
C LEU A 91 1.20 -7.46 22.41
N LEU A 92 1.45 -6.16 22.38
CA LEU A 92 2.22 -5.51 21.33
C LEU A 92 3.70 -5.95 21.30
N GLU A 93 4.37 -5.93 22.46
CA GLU A 93 5.77 -6.39 22.58
C GLU A 93 5.92 -7.88 22.23
N THR A 94 5.00 -8.71 22.69
CA THR A 94 5.01 -10.13 22.33
C THR A 94 4.77 -10.31 20.83
N ALA A 95 3.90 -9.49 20.21
CA ALA A 95 3.62 -9.55 18.78
C ALA A 95 4.84 -9.16 17.92
N ILE A 96 5.61 -8.15 18.37
CA ILE A 96 6.90 -7.79 17.79
C ILE A 96 7.84 -8.99 17.86
N TRP A 97 8.00 -9.61 19.03
CA TRP A 97 8.82 -10.82 19.19
C TRP A 97 8.38 -11.94 18.23
N ALA A 98 7.08 -12.25 18.16
CA ALA A 98 6.56 -13.31 17.31
C ALA A 98 6.78 -13.05 15.83
N LEU A 99 6.61 -11.80 15.37
CA LEU A 99 6.92 -11.41 13.99
C LEU A 99 8.41 -11.51 13.68
N GLY A 100 9.28 -11.14 14.62
CA GLY A 100 10.72 -11.34 14.51
C GLY A 100 11.10 -12.82 14.39
N MET A 101 10.52 -13.68 15.23
CA MET A 101 10.67 -15.13 15.11
C MET A 101 10.13 -15.64 13.77
N PHE A 102 8.98 -15.14 13.31
CA PHE A 102 8.40 -15.59 12.04
C PHE A 102 9.28 -15.19 10.84
N ALA A 103 9.91 -14.01 10.86
CA ALA A 103 10.86 -13.64 9.82
C ALA A 103 12.08 -14.58 9.82
N ARG A 104 12.65 -14.84 11.00
CA ARG A 104 13.75 -15.80 11.16
C ARG A 104 13.38 -17.21 10.72
N ALA A 105 12.16 -17.66 10.98
CA ALA A 105 11.65 -18.95 10.51
C ALA A 105 11.80 -19.11 8.99
N TRP A 106 11.46 -18.09 8.20
CA TRP A 106 11.61 -18.14 6.74
C TRP A 106 13.06 -17.97 6.25
N ASP A 107 13.92 -17.33 7.04
CA ASP A 107 15.34 -17.16 6.70
C ASP A 107 16.17 -18.40 7.08
N GLU A 108 15.88 -19.04 8.21
CA GLU A 108 16.66 -20.15 8.79
C GLU A 108 16.16 -21.55 8.38
N ALA A 109 14.87 -21.72 8.08
CA ALA A 109 14.30 -23.03 7.79
C ALA A 109 14.52 -23.48 6.35
N THR A 110 14.61 -24.80 6.17
CA THR A 110 14.62 -25.40 4.84
C THR A 110 13.22 -25.37 4.22
N GLU A 111 13.14 -25.52 2.90
CA GLU A 111 11.86 -25.68 2.22
C GLU A 111 11.06 -26.86 2.80
N GLN A 112 11.73 -27.96 3.13
CA GLN A 112 11.09 -29.15 3.66
C GLN A 112 10.48 -28.91 5.05
N ASP A 113 11.17 -28.14 5.92
CA ASP A 113 10.65 -27.78 7.24
C ASP A 113 9.39 -26.92 7.11
N LEU A 114 9.43 -25.91 6.24
CA LEU A 114 8.29 -25.01 5.99
C LEU A 114 7.08 -25.77 5.42
N ARG A 115 7.31 -26.79 4.58
CA ARG A 115 6.25 -27.70 4.11
C ARG A 115 5.72 -28.58 5.24
N ALA A 116 6.60 -29.11 6.08
CA ALA A 116 6.22 -30.01 7.17
C ALA A 116 5.28 -29.34 8.19
N ILE A 117 5.47 -28.04 8.47
CA ILE A 117 4.60 -27.28 9.37
C ILE A 117 3.45 -26.54 8.66
N GLY A 118 3.29 -26.73 7.35
CA GLY A 118 2.18 -26.16 6.58
C GLY A 118 2.31 -24.66 6.25
N HIS A 119 3.50 -24.05 6.39
CA HIS A 119 3.74 -22.68 5.90
C HIS A 119 3.93 -22.61 4.40
N LEU A 120 4.40 -23.70 3.77
CA LEU A 120 4.52 -23.82 2.32
C LEU A 120 3.55 -24.86 1.76
N ILE A 121 2.45 -24.39 1.15
CA ILE A 121 1.40 -25.23 0.55
C ILE A 121 1.96 -26.01 -0.65
N PRO A 122 1.54 -27.27 -0.88
CA PRO A 122 1.87 -28.01 -2.10
C PRO A 122 1.56 -27.21 -3.37
N GLY A 123 2.49 -27.21 -4.34
CA GLY A 123 2.35 -26.46 -5.60
C GLY A 123 2.91 -25.04 -5.56
N ASN A 124 3.08 -24.43 -4.38
CA ASN A 124 3.73 -23.12 -4.29
C ASN A 124 5.25 -23.25 -4.45
N ARG A 125 5.83 -22.36 -5.26
CA ARG A 125 7.28 -22.19 -5.39
C ARG A 125 7.83 -21.56 -4.11
N HIS A 126 8.85 -22.17 -3.53
CA HIS A 126 9.46 -21.74 -2.27
C HIS A 126 9.89 -20.28 -2.30
N GLU A 127 10.65 -19.86 -3.32
CA GLU A 127 11.14 -18.47 -3.43
C GLU A 127 10.01 -17.43 -3.47
N THR A 128 8.92 -17.72 -4.19
CA THR A 128 7.76 -16.83 -4.26
C THR A 128 7.06 -16.75 -2.90
N ALA A 129 6.83 -17.88 -2.25
CA ALA A 129 6.20 -17.91 -0.93
C ALA A 129 7.07 -17.21 0.13
N LYS A 130 8.38 -17.47 0.13
CA LYS A 130 9.36 -16.86 1.03
C LYS A 130 9.39 -15.34 0.85
N TYR A 131 9.45 -14.86 -0.38
CA TYR A 131 9.39 -13.42 -0.65
C TYR A 131 8.10 -12.78 -0.10
N LEU A 132 6.95 -13.37 -0.39
CA LEU A 132 5.65 -12.82 0.05
C LEU A 132 5.50 -12.85 1.57
N ALA A 133 5.93 -13.94 2.21
CA ALA A 133 5.90 -14.08 3.65
C ALA A 133 6.83 -13.06 4.32
N LEU A 134 8.11 -13.03 3.93
CA LEU A 134 9.09 -12.09 4.48
C LEU A 134 8.71 -10.64 4.23
N SER A 135 8.21 -10.29 3.03
CA SER A 135 7.79 -8.93 2.73
C SER A 135 6.66 -8.48 3.67
N ASN A 136 5.64 -9.32 3.87
CA ASN A 136 4.56 -9.02 4.81
C ASN A 136 5.03 -8.96 6.26
N THR A 137 5.80 -9.95 6.71
CA THR A 137 6.28 -10.03 8.10
C THR A 137 7.18 -8.86 8.44
N ARG A 138 8.20 -8.59 7.62
CA ARG A 138 9.15 -7.49 7.85
C ARG A 138 8.46 -6.14 7.80
N ARG A 139 7.52 -5.94 6.86
CA ARG A 139 6.71 -4.71 6.81
C ARG A 139 5.92 -4.52 8.10
N LYS A 140 5.21 -5.55 8.54
CA LYS A 140 4.38 -5.49 9.74
C LYS A 140 5.21 -5.31 11.01
N PHE A 141 6.31 -6.04 11.12
CA PHE A 141 7.29 -5.91 12.19
C PHE A 141 7.83 -4.49 12.27
N ALA A 142 8.30 -3.93 11.15
CA ALA A 142 8.76 -2.55 11.07
C ALA A 142 7.65 -1.55 11.44
N ARG A 143 6.40 -1.78 11.01
CA ARG A 143 5.27 -0.94 11.41
C ARG A 143 5.00 -0.98 12.92
N HIS A 144 5.16 -2.12 13.58
CA HIS A 144 5.05 -2.20 15.04
C HIS A 144 6.22 -1.49 15.76
N LEU A 145 7.43 -1.57 15.21
CA LEU A 145 8.60 -0.88 15.79
C LEU A 145 8.55 0.64 15.62
N LEU A 146 8.05 1.09 14.47
CA LEU A 146 7.85 2.51 14.16
C LEU A 146 6.52 3.07 14.68
N TYR A 147 5.70 2.22 15.33
CA TYR A 147 4.26 2.37 15.41
C TYR A 147 3.81 3.78 15.79
N VAL A 148 3.29 4.47 14.78
CA VAL A 148 3.00 5.91 14.81
C VAL A 148 1.83 6.23 15.74
N HIS A 149 1.05 5.25 16.19
CA HIS A 149 -0.05 5.46 17.14
C HIS A 149 0.33 5.16 18.60
N ASN A 150 1.50 4.57 18.87
CA ASN A 150 1.96 4.33 20.25
C ASN A 150 3.46 4.61 20.33
N TYR A 151 3.82 5.85 20.66
CA TYR A 151 5.20 6.31 20.77
C TYR A 151 6.04 5.54 21.80
N LYS A 152 5.40 4.72 22.65
CA LYS A 152 6.09 3.95 23.70
C LYS A 152 7.13 2.97 23.17
N ILE A 153 7.03 2.53 21.92
CA ILE A 153 8.03 1.63 21.34
C ILE A 153 9.17 2.45 20.74
N ASN A 154 8.89 3.22 19.69
CA ASN A 154 9.87 4.05 18.98
C ASN A 154 11.25 3.39 18.78
N ARG A 155 11.27 2.09 18.43
CA ARG A 155 12.49 1.29 18.23
C ARG A 155 12.92 1.36 16.76
N SER A 156 13.18 2.57 16.28
CA SER A 156 13.55 2.82 14.87
C SER A 156 14.84 2.08 14.47
N ALA A 157 15.84 2.06 15.37
CA ALA A 157 17.08 1.30 15.21
C ALA A 157 16.83 -0.18 14.86
N ASP A 158 15.91 -0.83 15.58
CA ASP A 158 15.55 -2.23 15.37
C ASP A 158 14.85 -2.47 14.02
N ALA A 159 14.17 -1.46 13.46
CA ALA A 159 13.41 -1.57 12.22
C ALA A 159 14.31 -1.46 10.98
N ILE A 160 15.41 -0.71 11.08
CA ILE A 160 16.33 -0.39 9.98
C ILE A 160 16.85 -1.64 9.26
N PRO A 161 17.37 -2.70 9.92
CA PRO A 161 17.89 -3.88 9.23
C PRO A 161 16.84 -4.57 8.36
N TYR A 162 15.60 -4.66 8.84
CA TYR A 162 14.50 -5.31 8.14
C TYR A 162 14.01 -4.48 6.95
N LEU A 163 13.88 -3.16 7.12
CA LEU A 163 13.50 -2.24 6.06
C LEU A 163 14.58 -2.15 4.97
N ARG A 164 15.86 -2.12 5.35
CA ARG A 164 16.99 -2.20 4.42
C ARG A 164 16.94 -3.48 3.61
N ALA A 165 16.78 -4.63 4.27
CA ALA A 165 16.68 -5.92 3.57
C ALA A 165 15.50 -5.97 2.59
N MET A 166 14.36 -5.34 2.92
CA MET A 166 13.24 -5.20 2.00
C MET A 166 13.58 -4.30 0.81
N VAL A 167 14.18 -3.12 1.04
CA VAL A 167 14.56 -2.19 -0.03
C VAL A 167 15.56 -2.82 -1.00
N GLU A 168 16.57 -3.52 -0.50
CA GLU A 168 17.57 -4.19 -1.35
C GLU A 168 16.97 -5.34 -2.16
N ASN A 169 16.04 -6.10 -1.57
CA ASN A 169 15.32 -7.15 -2.28
C ASN A 169 14.40 -6.61 -3.40
N GLU A 170 13.73 -5.47 -3.17
CA GLU A 170 12.93 -4.82 -4.22
C GLU A 170 13.82 -4.24 -5.32
N LYS A 171 14.93 -3.58 -4.97
CA LYS A 171 15.89 -3.02 -5.92
C LYS A 171 16.50 -4.08 -6.83
N SER A 172 16.85 -5.26 -6.30
CA SER A 172 17.47 -6.33 -7.08
C SER A 172 16.51 -6.95 -8.11
N ARG A 173 15.20 -6.80 -7.91
CA ARG A 173 14.16 -7.42 -8.76
C ARG A 173 13.52 -6.44 -9.72
N ILE A 174 13.37 -5.18 -9.32
CA ILE A 174 12.61 -4.19 -10.08
C ILE A 174 13.40 -2.89 -10.21
N PRO A 175 13.82 -2.52 -11.44
CA PRO A 175 14.36 -1.18 -11.69
C PRO A 175 13.35 -0.12 -11.27
N LYS A 176 13.81 0.87 -10.51
CA LYS A 176 12.95 1.95 -9.97
C LYS A 176 11.79 1.45 -9.09
N ALA A 177 12.03 0.41 -8.28
CA ALA A 177 11.03 -0.15 -7.37
C ALA A 177 10.33 0.88 -6.45
N TRP A 178 10.96 2.01 -6.14
CA TRP A 178 10.33 3.12 -5.40
C TRP A 178 9.12 3.74 -6.11
N LEU A 179 9.04 3.64 -7.44
CA LEU A 179 7.87 4.06 -8.22
C LEU A 179 6.74 3.01 -8.23
N ILE A 180 6.91 1.88 -7.55
CA ILE A 180 5.88 0.84 -7.43
C ILE A 180 5.44 0.73 -5.97
N ASN A 181 6.38 0.78 -5.03
CA ASN A 181 6.09 0.68 -3.60
C ASN A 181 6.73 1.84 -2.82
N PRO A 182 6.37 3.12 -3.06
CA PRO A 182 7.01 4.26 -2.41
C PRO A 182 6.85 4.28 -0.90
N ILE A 183 5.83 3.60 -0.37
CA ILE A 183 5.60 3.47 1.07
C ILE A 183 6.81 2.81 1.75
N LEU A 184 7.44 1.81 1.14
CA LEU A 184 8.61 1.15 1.70
C LEU A 184 9.80 2.11 1.85
N TRP A 185 10.04 2.96 0.85
CA TRP A 185 11.10 3.98 0.90
C TRP A 185 10.78 5.07 1.93
N GLY A 186 9.52 5.48 2.01
CA GLY A 186 9.05 6.42 3.03
C GLY A 186 9.27 5.89 4.45
N MET A 187 8.87 4.64 4.72
CA MET A 187 9.07 3.98 6.01
C MET A 187 10.56 3.79 6.33
N TYR A 188 11.38 3.42 5.35
CA TYR A 188 12.83 3.26 5.56
C TYR A 188 13.51 4.60 5.87
N GLY A 189 13.17 5.65 5.12
CA GLY A 189 13.65 7.00 5.39
C GLY A 189 13.17 7.54 6.74
N GLU A 190 11.93 7.25 7.15
CA GLU A 190 11.41 7.58 8.48
C GLU A 190 12.20 6.88 9.59
N ALA A 191 12.45 5.57 9.46
CA ALA A 191 13.23 4.83 10.44
C ALA A 191 14.64 5.41 10.63
N LEU A 192 15.33 5.68 9.51
CA LEU A 192 16.65 6.32 9.52
C LEU A 192 16.60 7.74 10.12
N ALA A 193 15.56 8.52 9.81
CA ALA A 193 15.43 9.90 10.29
C ALA A 193 15.24 9.97 11.81
N ARG A 194 14.44 9.04 12.37
CA ARG A 194 14.22 8.92 13.82
C ARG A 194 15.45 8.41 14.56
N ASP A 195 16.19 7.48 13.95
CA ASP A 195 17.43 6.96 14.50
C ASP A 195 18.59 7.97 14.43
N GLY A 196 18.58 8.87 13.44
CA GLY A 196 19.58 9.93 13.29
C GLY A 196 20.96 9.46 12.81
N SER A 197 21.06 8.24 12.23
CA SER A 197 22.35 7.64 11.88
C SER A 197 22.94 8.06 10.53
N ASP A 198 22.12 8.41 9.52
CA ASP A 198 22.62 8.73 8.18
C ASP A 198 21.68 9.69 7.41
N ASP A 199 21.83 11.00 7.66
CA ASP A 199 21.01 12.04 7.03
C ASP A 199 21.06 12.04 5.49
N LYS A 200 22.17 11.60 4.89
CA LYS A 200 22.30 11.53 3.42
C LYS A 200 21.44 10.41 2.85
N GLU A 201 21.48 9.22 3.46
CA GLU A 201 20.63 8.12 3.03
C GLU A 201 19.15 8.42 3.37
N VAL A 202 18.85 9.10 4.48
CA VAL A 202 17.50 9.59 4.80
C VAL A 202 16.97 10.46 3.68
N GLN A 203 17.69 11.53 3.32
CA GLN A 203 17.30 12.44 2.25
C GLN A 203 16.97 11.66 0.97
N LYS A 204 17.89 10.80 0.54
CA LYS A 204 17.74 10.00 -0.67
C LYS A 204 16.51 9.10 -0.62
N MET A 205 16.26 8.39 0.48
CA MET A 205 15.11 7.48 0.59
C MET A 205 13.78 8.25 0.57
N LEU A 206 13.70 9.36 1.32
CA LEU A 206 12.50 10.19 1.39
C LEU A 206 12.21 10.91 0.07
N GLU A 207 13.23 11.42 -0.62
CA GLU A 207 13.08 12.00 -1.96
C GLU A 207 12.61 10.97 -2.99
N LEU A 208 13.17 9.75 -2.97
CA LEU A 208 12.71 8.65 -3.84
C LEU A 208 11.23 8.33 -3.58
N ALA A 209 10.78 8.30 -2.32
CA ALA A 209 9.37 8.09 -2.01
C ALA A 209 8.46 9.17 -2.63
N LEU A 210 8.89 10.45 -2.63
CA LEU A 210 8.14 11.55 -3.22
C LEU A 210 8.14 11.58 -4.76
N GLN A 211 9.08 10.89 -5.43
CA GLN A 211 9.10 10.78 -6.89
C GLN A 211 7.95 9.93 -7.44
N ALA A 212 7.33 9.11 -6.59
CA ALA A 212 6.22 8.27 -7.03
C ALA A 212 5.06 9.11 -7.57
N PRO A 213 4.37 8.64 -8.63
CA PRO A 213 3.10 9.21 -9.03
C PRO A 213 2.20 9.32 -7.79
N GLY A 214 1.75 10.55 -7.47
CA GLY A 214 0.97 10.84 -6.24
C GLY A 214 -0.35 10.07 -5.99
N THR A 215 -0.63 9.00 -6.74
CA THR A 215 -1.67 8.01 -6.47
C THR A 215 -1.14 6.86 -5.60
N GLN A 216 0.18 6.63 -5.61
CA GLN A 216 0.80 5.46 -5.00
C GLN A 216 1.35 5.73 -3.59
N LEU A 217 1.60 7.00 -3.25
CA LEU A 217 1.97 7.39 -1.90
C LEU A 217 0.73 7.93 -1.17
N PRO A 218 0.23 7.20 -0.16
CA PRO A 218 -0.83 7.70 0.71
C PRO A 218 -0.49 9.08 1.29
N VAL A 219 -1.51 9.92 1.48
CA VAL A 219 -1.31 11.32 1.83
C VAL A 219 -0.67 11.51 3.20
N ASP A 220 -1.05 10.68 4.15
CA ASP A 220 -0.47 10.57 5.49
C ASP A 220 1.03 10.26 5.41
N ILE A 221 1.42 9.26 4.61
CA ILE A 221 2.84 8.94 4.41
C ILE A 221 3.56 10.11 3.71
N ALA A 222 2.94 10.77 2.74
CA ALA A 222 3.54 11.94 2.10
C ALA A 222 3.76 13.11 3.06
N VAL A 223 2.84 13.31 4.02
CA VAL A 223 3.01 14.29 5.12
C VAL A 223 4.19 13.89 5.99
N CYS A 224 4.24 12.63 6.48
CA CYS A 224 5.35 12.13 7.29
C CYS A 224 6.70 12.32 6.60
N VAL A 225 6.81 11.88 5.33
CA VAL A 225 8.02 12.01 4.52
C VAL A 225 8.48 13.47 4.40
N ARG A 226 7.55 14.42 4.22
CA ARG A 226 7.88 15.84 4.13
C ARG A 226 8.28 16.46 5.47
N VAL A 227 7.66 16.04 6.57
CA VAL A 227 8.08 16.44 7.93
C VAL A 227 9.53 15.99 8.18
N PHE A 228 9.86 14.73 7.89
CA PHE A 228 11.23 14.25 8.08
C PHE A 228 12.24 14.93 7.14
N LEU A 229 11.88 15.22 5.89
CA LEU A 229 12.72 16.03 5.00
C LEU A 229 12.96 17.45 5.54
N ALA A 230 11.93 18.10 6.08
CA ALA A 230 12.06 19.42 6.71
C ALA A 230 13.05 19.40 7.89
N ARG A 231 13.09 18.31 8.67
CA ARG A 231 14.00 18.16 9.82
C ARG A 231 15.42 17.80 9.43
N VAL A 232 15.60 16.96 8.41
CA VAL A 232 16.90 16.38 8.04
C VAL A 232 17.70 17.31 7.13
N LEU A 233 17.05 17.99 6.18
CA LEU A 233 17.73 18.84 5.21
C LEU A 233 18.53 20.00 5.85
N PRO A 234 18.08 20.67 6.92
CA PRO A 234 18.89 21.67 7.62
C PRO A 234 20.19 21.11 8.19
N ARG A 235 20.20 19.88 8.69
CA ARG A 235 21.41 19.22 9.26
C ARG A 235 22.47 18.95 8.20
N LEU A 236 22.07 18.84 6.94
CA LEU A 236 22.98 18.69 5.81
C LEU A 236 23.59 20.01 5.35
N SER A 237 23.15 21.18 5.84
CA SER A 237 23.69 22.51 5.53
C SER A 237 23.74 22.88 4.04
N LEU A 238 22.87 22.32 3.21
CA LEU A 238 22.98 22.40 1.74
C LEU A 238 21.80 23.07 1.03
N ASP A 239 20.77 23.57 1.74
CA ASP A 239 19.50 23.76 1.05
C ASP A 239 18.47 24.74 1.62
N THR A 240 17.75 25.41 0.71
CA THR A 240 16.53 26.18 0.99
C THR A 240 15.25 25.33 0.89
N ARG A 241 15.35 24.09 0.38
CA ARG A 241 14.25 23.10 0.33
C ARG A 241 13.57 22.75 1.66
N PRO A 242 14.19 22.84 2.87
CA PRO A 242 13.47 22.59 4.13
C PRO A 242 12.19 23.42 4.23
N VAL A 243 12.31 24.71 3.90
CA VAL A 243 11.20 25.70 3.95
C VAL A 243 10.08 25.33 2.98
N GLU A 244 10.39 24.72 1.83
CA GLU A 244 9.36 24.23 0.90
C GLU A 244 8.55 23.07 1.49
N HIS A 245 9.23 22.14 2.18
CA HIS A 245 8.59 21.01 2.82
C HIS A 245 7.73 21.45 4.02
N GLU A 246 8.24 22.33 4.87
CA GLU A 246 7.50 22.93 5.99
C GLU A 246 6.23 23.64 5.51
N ASN A 247 6.37 24.57 4.56
CA ASN A 247 5.24 25.33 4.03
C ASN A 247 4.17 24.43 3.41
N TRP A 248 4.59 23.35 2.73
CA TRP A 248 3.65 22.38 2.19
C TRP A 248 2.88 21.67 3.31
N VAL A 249 3.56 21.22 4.36
CA VAL A 249 2.96 20.48 5.49
C VAL A 249 2.02 21.39 6.30
N ILE A 250 2.43 22.63 6.62
CA ILE A 250 1.60 23.61 7.32
C ILE A 250 0.31 23.88 6.54
N LYS A 251 0.45 24.13 5.23
CA LYS A 251 -0.70 24.31 4.34
C LYS A 251 -1.59 23.07 4.30
N TRP A 252 -1.01 21.87 4.43
CA TRP A 252 -1.75 20.62 4.50
C TRP A 252 -2.60 20.52 5.76
N PHE A 253 -1.97 20.69 6.92
CA PHE A 253 -2.63 20.65 8.22
C PHE A 253 -3.74 21.69 8.34
N ARG A 254 -3.50 22.94 7.91
CA ARG A 254 -4.54 23.99 7.92
C ARG A 254 -5.74 23.68 7.03
N LYS A 255 -5.54 22.94 5.92
CA LYS A 255 -6.63 22.59 4.98
C LYS A 255 -7.38 21.32 5.36
N SER A 256 -6.72 20.43 6.10
CA SER A 256 -7.22 19.08 6.41
C SER A 256 -6.90 18.72 7.87
N PRO A 257 -7.32 19.54 8.85
CA PRO A 257 -6.82 19.45 10.23
C PRO A 257 -7.13 18.10 10.89
N THR A 258 -8.18 17.40 10.48
CA THR A 258 -8.66 16.14 11.07
C THR A 258 -8.45 14.93 10.17
N LEU A 259 -7.72 15.07 9.05
CA LEU A 259 -7.53 13.96 8.10
C LEU A 259 -6.48 12.94 8.59
N MET A 260 -5.56 13.36 9.46
CA MET A 260 -4.64 12.48 10.17
C MET A 260 -5.14 12.32 11.61
N GLU A 261 -5.07 11.10 12.13
CA GLU A 261 -5.46 10.80 13.51
C GLU A 261 -4.62 11.61 14.50
N ASP A 262 -5.27 12.11 15.55
CA ASP A 262 -4.67 12.91 16.63
C ASP A 262 -3.40 12.27 17.19
N THR A 263 -3.45 10.98 17.49
CA THR A 263 -2.31 10.23 18.04
C THR A 263 -1.15 10.21 17.06
N ALA A 264 -1.42 9.91 15.79
CA ALA A 264 -0.40 9.84 14.75
C ALA A 264 0.26 11.20 14.50
N MET A 265 -0.54 12.25 14.50
CA MET A 265 -0.06 13.61 14.27
C MET A 265 0.72 14.16 15.46
N ARG A 266 0.28 13.89 16.70
CA ARG A 266 1.04 14.22 17.91
C ARG A 266 2.39 13.52 17.88
N ASN A 267 2.43 12.23 17.62
CA ASN A 267 3.68 11.48 17.56
C ASN A 267 4.59 11.94 16.40
N LEU A 268 3.99 12.45 15.31
CA LEU A 268 4.76 13.01 14.20
C LEU A 268 5.39 14.36 14.57
N LEU A 269 4.62 15.30 15.15
CA LEU A 269 5.04 16.68 15.40
C LEU A 269 5.68 16.91 16.77
N MET A 270 5.42 16.05 17.74
CA MET A 270 5.93 16.08 19.11
C MET A 270 6.51 14.71 19.47
N PRO A 271 7.64 14.30 18.85
CA PRO A 271 8.23 12.99 19.11
C PRO A 271 8.72 12.82 20.57
N GLU A 272 9.07 13.92 21.24
CA GLU A 272 9.49 13.98 22.63
C GLU A 272 8.74 15.13 23.35
N GLU A 273 8.52 15.02 24.66
CA GLU A 273 7.70 15.98 25.43
C GLU A 273 8.21 17.43 25.35
N ASP A 274 9.52 17.64 25.20
CA ASP A 274 10.15 18.97 25.11
C ASP A 274 10.55 19.37 23.67
N TYR A 275 10.06 18.66 22.65
CA TYR A 275 10.45 18.92 21.26
C TYR A 275 9.61 20.05 20.62
N ASN A 276 10.22 21.23 20.46
CA ASN A 276 9.65 22.33 19.69
C ASN A 276 9.90 22.13 18.20
N ASP A 277 8.88 21.66 17.49
CA ASP A 277 8.91 21.53 16.04
C ASP A 277 8.49 22.83 15.34
N ALA A 278 9.32 23.33 14.41
CA ALA A 278 9.05 24.56 13.67
C ALA A 278 7.74 24.55 12.88
N ILE A 279 7.26 23.36 12.44
CA ILE A 279 5.95 23.19 11.80
C ILE A 279 4.85 23.39 12.83
N LEU A 280 5.01 22.82 14.03
CA LEU A 280 4.03 22.95 15.11
C LEU A 280 3.94 24.38 15.63
N GLU A 281 5.07 25.08 15.81
CA GLU A 281 5.09 26.50 16.19
C GLU A 281 4.31 27.35 15.19
N GLN A 282 4.55 27.16 13.88
CA GLN A 282 3.81 27.86 12.83
C GLN A 282 2.33 27.47 12.75
N LEU A 283 1.94 26.34 13.35
CA LEU A 283 0.55 25.94 13.47
C LEU A 283 -0.14 26.55 14.68
N GLU A 284 0.53 27.35 15.53
CA GLU A 284 0.03 27.87 16.82
C GLU A 284 0.23 26.88 17.99
N GLY A 285 1.23 25.99 17.89
CA GLY A 285 1.67 25.15 18.99
C GLY A 285 0.68 24.04 19.39
N GLU A 286 0.72 23.64 20.66
CA GLU A 286 -0.20 22.63 21.21
C GLU A 286 -1.67 23.07 21.22
N GLU A 287 -1.93 24.38 21.32
CA GLU A 287 -3.28 24.93 21.27
C GLU A 287 -3.97 24.59 19.95
N TRP A 288 -3.21 24.61 18.85
CA TRP A 288 -3.71 24.16 17.57
C TRP A 288 -4.14 22.70 17.64
N LEU A 289 -3.29 21.79 18.15
CA LEU A 289 -3.59 20.36 18.26
C LEU A 289 -4.89 20.11 19.03
N ALA A 290 -5.12 20.85 20.11
CA ALA A 290 -6.29 20.74 20.98
C ALA A 290 -7.57 21.36 20.37
N SER A 291 -7.44 22.38 19.53
CA SER A 291 -8.56 23.14 18.99
C SER A 291 -8.97 22.76 17.56
N ARG A 292 -8.29 21.79 16.93
CA ARG A 292 -8.61 21.33 15.56
C ARG A 292 -10.06 20.89 15.46
N LYS A 293 -10.78 21.53 14.54
CA LYS A 293 -12.16 21.17 14.21
C LYS A 293 -12.27 20.92 12.72
N THR A 294 -13.06 19.92 12.38
CA THR A 294 -13.52 19.75 11.01
C THR A 294 -14.41 20.93 10.65
N THR A 295 -14.05 21.66 9.60
CA THR A 295 -14.88 22.73 9.03
C THR A 295 -15.53 22.25 7.75
N PHE A 296 -16.66 22.84 7.36
CA PHE A 296 -17.28 22.55 6.05
C PHE A 296 -16.29 22.70 4.88
N LYS A 297 -15.36 23.65 4.99
CA LYS A 297 -14.28 23.84 4.00
C LYS A 297 -13.30 22.67 3.98
N ALA A 298 -12.93 22.13 5.15
CA ALA A 298 -12.08 20.96 5.28
C ALA A 298 -12.78 19.72 4.70
N ASP A 299 -14.05 19.49 5.03
CA ASP A 299 -14.86 18.39 4.46
C ASP A 299 -14.94 18.50 2.93
N ASN A 300 -15.30 19.68 2.43
CA ASN A 300 -15.33 19.94 1.00
C ASN A 300 -13.95 19.68 0.35
N ASN A 301 -12.84 20.05 0.99
CA ASN A 301 -11.51 19.74 0.46
C ASN A 301 -11.21 18.24 0.50
N ALA A 302 -11.68 17.51 1.51
CA ALA A 302 -11.52 16.06 1.62
C ALA A 302 -12.27 15.32 0.50
N THR A 303 -13.37 15.88 -0.02
CA THR A 303 -14.09 15.32 -1.18
C THR A 303 -13.40 15.59 -2.54
N LYS A 304 -12.44 16.51 -2.61
CA LYS A 304 -11.73 16.87 -3.86
C LYS A 304 -10.66 15.83 -4.20
N ILE A 305 -11.11 14.69 -4.68
CA ILE A 305 -10.29 13.56 -5.12
C ILE A 305 -10.42 13.36 -6.62
N CYS A 306 -9.32 13.01 -7.29
CA CYS A 306 -9.38 12.67 -8.70
C CYS A 306 -10.20 11.40 -8.89
N ARG A 307 -11.22 11.42 -9.76
CA ARG A 307 -12.07 10.25 -10.02
C ARG A 307 -11.33 9.03 -10.54
N GLN A 308 -10.25 9.22 -11.28
CA GLN A 308 -9.50 8.13 -11.91
C GLN A 308 -8.38 7.58 -11.03
N CYS A 309 -7.74 8.47 -10.28
CA CYS A 309 -6.45 8.17 -9.66
C CYS A 309 -6.43 8.47 -8.16
N GLU A 310 -7.57 8.93 -7.63
CA GLU A 310 -7.84 9.20 -6.21
C GLU A 310 -6.93 10.25 -5.55
N THR A 311 -5.94 10.79 -6.28
CA THR A 311 -5.09 11.87 -5.81
C THR A 311 -5.92 13.07 -5.36
N ARG A 312 -5.61 13.59 -4.18
CA ARG A 312 -6.30 14.73 -3.56
C ARG A 312 -5.82 16.06 -4.13
N SER A 313 -6.68 17.07 -4.08
CA SER A 313 -6.36 18.45 -4.51
C SER A 313 -5.15 19.08 -3.82
N ILE A 314 -4.77 18.55 -2.65
CA ILE A 314 -3.62 19.00 -1.90
C ILE A 314 -2.31 18.36 -2.34
N GLN A 315 -2.37 17.14 -2.87
CA GLN A 315 -1.21 16.45 -3.43
C GLN A 315 -0.93 16.94 -4.85
N LYS A 316 -1.99 17.16 -5.65
CA LYS A 316 -1.89 17.69 -7.01
C LYS A 316 -3.05 18.63 -7.32
N PRO A 317 -2.82 19.69 -8.12
CA PRO A 317 -3.92 20.49 -8.64
C PRO A 317 -4.92 19.61 -9.39
N LEU A 318 -6.20 19.77 -9.07
CA LEU A 318 -7.29 19.08 -9.75
C LEU A 318 -8.10 20.09 -10.58
N LEU A 319 -8.49 19.65 -11.76
CA LEU A 319 -9.43 20.34 -12.63
C LEU A 319 -10.83 19.82 -12.34
N LYS A 320 -11.75 20.75 -12.15
CA LYS A 320 -13.18 20.46 -12.04
C LYS A 320 -13.72 20.13 -13.44
N ASP A 321 -14.56 19.11 -13.51
CA ASP A 321 -15.29 18.77 -14.74
C ASP A 321 -16.10 19.99 -15.19
N SER A 322 -16.00 20.34 -16.48
CA SER A 322 -16.63 21.55 -17.00
C SER A 322 -18.15 21.42 -17.11
N ARG A 323 -18.68 20.20 -17.24
CA ARG A 323 -20.11 19.92 -17.40
C ARG A 323 -20.77 19.74 -16.03
N CYS A 324 -20.36 18.72 -15.27
CA CYS A 324 -21.07 18.37 -14.04
C CYS A 324 -20.68 19.22 -12.83
N LYS A 325 -19.51 19.87 -12.84
CA LYS A 325 -19.03 20.67 -11.69
C LYS A 325 -19.03 19.90 -10.34
N HIS A 326 -18.96 18.57 -10.35
CA HIS A 326 -18.84 17.77 -9.12
C HIS A 326 -17.66 16.79 -9.18
N ILE A 327 -17.21 16.43 -10.38
CA ILE A 327 -16.11 15.50 -10.59
C ILE A 327 -14.80 16.27 -10.74
N TYR A 328 -13.74 15.72 -10.16
CA TYR A 328 -12.39 16.26 -10.25
C TYR A 328 -11.46 15.30 -11.00
N TYR A 329 -10.54 15.86 -11.80
CA TYR A 329 -9.51 15.11 -12.51
C TYR A 329 -8.15 15.75 -12.25
N CYS A 330 -7.09 14.97 -12.04
CA CYS A 330 -5.75 15.55 -11.96
C CYS A 330 -5.38 16.17 -13.31
N VAL A 331 -4.61 17.27 -13.33
CA VAL A 331 -4.34 18.03 -14.56
C VAL A 331 -3.85 17.13 -15.72
N ARG A 332 -3.00 16.13 -15.44
CA ARG A 332 -2.50 15.20 -16.46
C ARG A 332 -3.62 14.35 -17.08
N ILE A 333 -4.50 13.78 -16.26
CA ILE A 333 -5.64 12.98 -16.73
C ILE A 333 -6.71 13.88 -17.33
N GLY A 334 -7.02 15.01 -16.70
CA GLY A 334 -7.94 16.00 -17.25
C GLY A 334 -7.47 16.52 -18.61
N GLN A 335 -6.16 16.66 -18.83
CA GLN A 335 -5.60 16.92 -20.14
C GLN A 335 -5.78 15.72 -21.08
N LEU A 336 -5.45 14.49 -20.68
CA LEU A 336 -5.64 13.30 -21.52
C LEU A 336 -7.11 13.06 -21.89
N ILE A 337 -8.04 13.15 -20.94
CA ILE A 337 -9.49 13.04 -21.14
C ILE A 337 -9.99 14.18 -22.03
N ARG A 338 -9.63 15.44 -21.76
CA ARG A 338 -10.00 16.56 -22.66
C ARG A 338 -9.40 16.42 -24.05
N LYS A 339 -8.28 15.70 -24.19
CA LYS A 339 -7.59 15.49 -25.47
C LYS A 339 -8.09 14.24 -26.20
N ALA A 340 -8.60 13.23 -25.50
CA ALA A 340 -9.26 12.06 -26.06
C ALA A 340 -10.73 12.34 -26.44
N ALA A 341 -11.46 13.06 -25.58
CA ALA A 341 -12.90 13.31 -25.69
C ALA A 341 -13.28 14.57 -26.48
N LYS A 342 -12.30 15.28 -27.07
CA LYS A 342 -12.61 16.48 -27.86
C LYS A 342 -12.30 16.23 -29.34
N THR A 343 -13.34 15.70 -29.99
CA THR A 343 -13.88 16.09 -31.31
C THR A 343 -13.58 15.26 -32.56
N PHE A 344 -12.46 14.53 -32.67
CA PHE A 344 -12.25 13.68 -33.86
C PHE A 344 -12.60 12.21 -33.64
N ASN A 345 -12.21 11.62 -32.51
CA ASN A 345 -12.45 10.19 -32.25
C ASN A 345 -13.93 9.86 -32.02
N ASP A 346 -14.68 10.70 -31.31
CA ASP A 346 -16.08 10.40 -30.98
C ASP A 346 -16.96 10.39 -32.24
N LYS A 347 -16.81 11.39 -33.12
CA LYS A 347 -17.54 11.42 -34.39
C LYS A 347 -17.10 10.27 -35.29
N ALA A 348 -15.80 10.01 -35.42
CA ALA A 348 -15.31 8.90 -36.23
C ALA A 348 -15.85 7.55 -35.73
N LEU A 349 -15.93 7.33 -34.41
CA LEU A 349 -16.50 6.13 -33.82
C LEU A 349 -18.01 6.03 -34.03
N ILE A 350 -18.76 7.13 -33.84
CA ILE A 350 -20.20 7.20 -34.10
C ILE A 350 -20.51 6.88 -35.57
N HIS A 351 -19.68 7.35 -36.50
CA HIS A 351 -19.82 7.06 -37.92
C HIS A 351 -19.41 5.63 -38.25
N ALA A 352 -18.26 5.14 -37.76
CA ALA A 352 -17.75 3.80 -38.01
C ALA A 352 -18.71 2.71 -37.49
N LEU A 353 -19.24 2.89 -36.28
CA LEU A 353 -20.24 2.00 -35.69
C LEU A 353 -21.66 2.24 -36.24
N GLY A 354 -21.88 3.31 -37.01
CA GLY A 354 -23.20 3.67 -37.52
C GLY A 354 -24.23 4.00 -36.42
N LEU A 355 -23.79 4.46 -35.25
CA LEU A 355 -24.66 4.69 -34.08
C LEU A 355 -25.72 5.77 -34.33
N HIS A 356 -25.46 6.68 -35.26
CA HIS A 356 -26.42 7.69 -35.68
C HIS A 356 -27.63 7.11 -36.42
N ARG A 357 -27.52 5.89 -36.98
CA ARG A 357 -28.64 5.18 -37.63
C ARG A 357 -29.27 4.17 -36.68
N ASP A 358 -28.45 3.45 -35.92
CA ASP A 358 -28.89 2.46 -34.95
C ASP A 358 -27.98 2.46 -33.71
N PRO A 359 -28.44 3.04 -32.58
CA PRO A 359 -27.71 3.03 -31.32
C PRO A 359 -27.40 1.63 -30.79
N ASN A 360 -28.22 0.61 -31.14
CA ASN A 360 -28.02 -0.76 -30.65
C ASN A 360 -26.76 -1.39 -31.23
N ARG A 361 -26.18 -0.85 -32.31
CA ARG A 361 -24.90 -1.32 -32.85
C ARG A 361 -23.76 -1.23 -31.85
N SER A 362 -23.83 -0.35 -30.85
CA SER A 362 -22.86 -0.28 -29.74
C SER A 362 -22.82 -1.56 -28.88
N ARG A 363 -23.89 -2.36 -28.90
CA ARG A 363 -24.00 -3.63 -28.16
C ARG A 363 -23.62 -4.85 -28.99
N ILE A 364 -23.49 -4.67 -30.30
CA ILE A 364 -23.31 -5.76 -31.27
C ILE A 364 -21.89 -5.69 -31.87
N TYR A 365 -21.35 -4.49 -32.04
CA TYR A 365 -20.09 -4.24 -32.70
C TYR A 365 -19.08 -3.58 -31.75
N ILE A 366 -17.81 -3.92 -31.93
CA ILE A 366 -16.67 -3.35 -31.22
C ILE A 366 -15.69 -2.78 -32.24
N VAL A 367 -15.00 -1.70 -31.86
CA VAL A 367 -13.95 -1.09 -32.67
C VAL A 367 -12.59 -1.46 -32.10
N PHE A 368 -11.77 -2.14 -32.89
CA PHE A 368 -10.35 -2.29 -32.58
C PHE A 368 -9.56 -1.17 -33.24
N LYS A 369 -8.63 -0.58 -32.48
CA LYS A 369 -7.69 0.43 -32.96
C LYS A 369 -6.27 0.00 -32.63
N ARG A 370 -5.43 -0.06 -33.66
CA ARG A 370 -3.99 -0.18 -33.47
C ARG A 370 -3.40 1.22 -33.44
N THR A 371 -2.83 1.60 -32.30
CA THR A 371 -2.16 2.90 -32.16
C THR A 371 -0.65 2.73 -32.25
N LYS A 372 -0.02 3.47 -33.16
CA LYS A 372 1.43 3.55 -33.31
C LYS A 372 1.97 4.80 -32.62
N TYR A 373 2.96 4.63 -31.75
CA TYR A 373 3.67 5.74 -31.13
C TYR A 373 4.83 6.20 -32.03
N ALA A 374 4.78 7.46 -32.48
CA ALA A 374 5.76 8.13 -33.32
C ALA A 374 6.32 9.35 -32.55
N PRO A 375 7.34 9.16 -31.68
CA PRO A 375 7.82 10.22 -30.79
C PRO A 375 8.36 11.46 -31.52
N GLU A 376 8.82 11.30 -32.75
CA GLU A 376 9.45 12.37 -33.55
C GLU A 376 8.47 13.11 -34.47
N ALA A 377 7.22 12.64 -34.61
CA ALA A 377 6.26 13.21 -35.56
C ALA A 377 5.86 14.66 -35.23
N SER A 378 5.95 15.07 -33.96
CA SER A 378 5.67 16.44 -33.54
C SER A 378 6.20 16.72 -32.14
N LYS A 379 6.50 17.98 -31.82
CA LYS A 379 6.73 18.41 -30.44
C LYS A 379 5.47 18.30 -29.59
N ASP A 380 4.30 18.39 -30.21
CA ASP A 380 3.04 18.20 -29.53
C ASP A 380 2.72 16.70 -29.42
N PHE A 381 2.60 16.23 -28.18
CA PHE A 381 2.34 14.83 -27.87
C PHE A 381 1.03 14.29 -28.51
N ARG A 382 0.09 15.17 -28.91
CA ARG A 382 -1.16 14.79 -29.61
C ARG A 382 -0.89 14.10 -30.95
N TYR A 383 0.15 14.52 -31.66
CA TYR A 383 0.51 13.95 -32.96
C TYR A 383 1.61 12.88 -32.82
N LYS A 384 1.95 12.46 -31.60
CA LYS A 384 2.88 11.34 -31.37
C LYS A 384 2.18 9.99 -31.36
N PHE A 385 0.85 9.94 -31.40
CA PHE A 385 0.09 8.70 -31.49
C PHE A 385 -0.81 8.75 -32.70
N HIS A 386 -0.63 7.82 -33.63
CA HIS A 386 -1.45 7.69 -34.82
C HIS A 386 -2.24 6.40 -34.75
N ILE A 387 -3.48 6.44 -35.26
CA ILE A 387 -4.23 5.22 -35.52
C ILE A 387 -3.67 4.66 -36.83
N ASP A 388 -2.95 3.56 -36.73
CA ASP A 388 -2.32 2.88 -37.87
C ASP A 388 -3.36 1.99 -38.58
N GLU A 389 -4.20 1.32 -37.79
CA GLU A 389 -5.28 0.47 -38.26
C GLU A 389 -6.52 0.66 -37.40
N MET A 390 -7.70 0.62 -38.03
CA MET A 390 -8.99 0.60 -37.34
C MET A 390 -9.95 -0.35 -38.05
N GLY A 391 -10.64 -1.19 -37.28
CA GLY A 391 -11.65 -2.10 -37.80
C GLY A 391 -12.87 -2.17 -36.90
N VAL A 392 -14.03 -2.45 -37.50
CA VAL A 392 -15.31 -2.66 -36.81
C VAL A 392 -15.67 -4.13 -36.96
N TYR A 393 -15.82 -4.82 -35.83
CA TYR A 393 -16.08 -6.25 -35.79
C TYR A 393 -17.32 -6.53 -34.97
N LYS A 394 -18.04 -7.58 -35.30
CA LYS A 394 -19.11 -8.06 -34.44
C LYS A 394 -18.48 -8.69 -33.19
N ILE A 395 -19.01 -8.36 -32.01
CA ILE A 395 -18.46 -8.82 -30.73
C ILE A 395 -18.42 -10.35 -30.65
N SER A 396 -19.42 -11.04 -31.21
CA SER A 396 -19.44 -12.51 -31.26
C SER A 396 -18.28 -13.11 -32.04
N ASP A 397 -17.82 -12.42 -33.07
CA ASP A 397 -16.89 -12.98 -34.06
C ASP A 397 -15.44 -12.85 -33.59
N VAL A 398 -15.19 -11.93 -32.64
CA VAL A 398 -13.87 -11.63 -32.06
C VAL A 398 -13.77 -11.95 -30.56
N MET A 399 -14.77 -12.67 -30.03
CA MET A 399 -14.81 -12.98 -28.59
C MET A 399 -13.60 -13.82 -28.14
N PRO A 400 -13.15 -14.85 -28.87
CA PRO A 400 -11.97 -15.62 -28.47
C PRO A 400 -10.71 -14.76 -28.33
N GLU A 401 -10.53 -13.77 -29.22
CA GLU A 401 -9.41 -12.82 -29.17
C GLU A 401 -9.53 -11.88 -27.97
N ILE A 402 -10.74 -11.37 -27.67
CA ILE A 402 -11.00 -10.55 -26.49
C ILE A 402 -10.63 -11.32 -25.22
N GLU A 403 -11.08 -12.56 -25.11
CA GLU A 403 -10.80 -13.44 -23.97
C GLU A 403 -9.28 -13.69 -23.83
N SER A 404 -8.61 -13.99 -24.95
CA SER A 404 -7.15 -14.17 -24.97
C SER A 404 -6.39 -12.91 -24.54
N ILE A 405 -6.77 -11.74 -25.07
CA ILE A 405 -6.12 -10.45 -24.77
C ILE A 405 -6.30 -10.06 -23.30
N LEU A 406 -7.51 -10.27 -22.76
CA LEU A 406 -7.84 -9.96 -21.37
C LEU A 406 -7.47 -11.08 -20.39
N ARG A 407 -6.94 -12.20 -20.89
CA ARG A 407 -6.60 -13.41 -20.12
C ARG A 407 -7.81 -13.97 -19.35
N LEU A 408 -8.98 -13.90 -19.96
CA LEU A 408 -10.21 -14.48 -19.45
C LEU A 408 -10.28 -15.97 -19.82
N ARG A 409 -11.10 -16.73 -19.10
CA ARG A 409 -11.38 -18.12 -19.47
C ARG A 409 -12.29 -18.15 -20.71
N PRO A 410 -12.21 -19.19 -21.54
CA PRO A 410 -13.14 -19.36 -22.65
C PRO A 410 -14.61 -19.29 -22.18
N GLY A 411 -15.39 -18.37 -22.75
CA GLY A 411 -16.79 -18.09 -22.41
C GLY A 411 -17.01 -16.96 -21.39
N GLU A 412 -16.00 -16.56 -20.63
CA GLU A 412 -16.10 -15.49 -19.61
C GLU A 412 -16.18 -14.09 -20.23
N GLY A 413 -15.73 -13.92 -21.49
CA GLY A 413 -15.75 -12.63 -22.17
C GLY A 413 -17.15 -12.05 -22.34
N ARG A 414 -18.16 -12.92 -22.52
CA ARG A 414 -19.56 -12.47 -22.62
C ARG A 414 -20.09 -11.93 -21.29
N GLU A 415 -19.86 -12.63 -20.19
CA GLU A 415 -20.28 -12.17 -18.86
C GLU A 415 -19.60 -10.83 -18.50
N HIS A 416 -18.32 -10.68 -18.85
CA HIS A 416 -17.59 -9.44 -18.67
C HIS A 416 -18.22 -8.27 -19.45
N MET A 417 -18.55 -8.48 -20.73
CA MET A 417 -19.19 -7.46 -21.58
C MET A 417 -20.60 -7.11 -21.11
N ASP A 418 -21.39 -8.11 -20.71
CA ASP A 418 -22.74 -7.89 -20.18
C ASP A 418 -22.70 -7.08 -18.87
N GLY A 419 -21.72 -7.34 -18.00
CA GLY A 419 -21.47 -6.54 -16.80
C GLY A 419 -21.18 -5.08 -17.13
N LEU A 420 -20.32 -4.82 -18.13
CA LEU A 420 -20.04 -3.45 -18.59
C LEU A 420 -21.29 -2.73 -19.12
N PHE A 421 -22.13 -3.43 -19.88
CA PHE A 421 -23.37 -2.83 -20.38
C PHE A 421 -24.39 -2.54 -19.28
N GLU A 422 -24.45 -3.38 -18.26
CA GLU A 422 -25.34 -3.16 -17.12
C GLU A 422 -24.90 -1.97 -16.28
N ASP A 423 -23.59 -1.77 -16.09
CA ASP A 423 -23.05 -0.58 -15.44
C ASP A 423 -23.40 0.72 -16.20
N VAL A 424 -23.38 0.68 -17.55
CA VAL A 424 -23.83 1.83 -18.37
C VAL A 424 -25.31 2.11 -18.15
N ARG A 425 -26.18 1.09 -18.12
CA ARG A 425 -27.62 1.28 -17.86
C ARG A 425 -27.88 1.89 -16.48
N ARG A 426 -27.13 1.47 -15.46
CA ARG A 426 -27.23 2.04 -14.11
C ARG A 426 -26.90 3.53 -14.11
N ILE A 427 -25.87 3.94 -14.87
CA ILE A 427 -25.51 5.36 -15.02
C ILE A 427 -26.62 6.15 -15.74
N GLU A 428 -27.17 5.61 -16.83
CA GLU A 428 -28.27 6.26 -17.57
C GLU A 428 -29.52 6.42 -16.70
N THR A 429 -29.83 5.43 -15.87
CA THR A 429 -30.99 5.46 -14.96
C THR A 429 -30.79 6.47 -13.83
N ALA A 430 -29.57 6.60 -13.29
CA ALA A 430 -29.26 7.57 -12.24
C ALA A 430 -29.22 9.03 -12.72
N GLN A 431 -29.20 9.27 -14.03
CA GLN A 431 -29.21 10.62 -14.62
C GLN A 431 -30.62 11.12 -14.99
N LYS A 432 -31.62 10.23 -14.97
CA LYS A 432 -33.03 10.57 -15.10
C LYS A 432 -33.62 10.78 -13.71
#